data_AF-A0A1H5RI60-F1
#
_entry.id   AF-A0A1H5RI60-F1
#
_cell.length_a   1.000
_cell.length_b   1.000
_cell.length_c   1.000
_cell.angle_alpha   90.00
_cell.angle_beta   90.00
_cell.angle_gamma   90.00
#
_symmetry.space_group_name_H-M   'P 1'
#
loop_
_entity.id
_entity.type
_entity.pdbx_description
1 polymer ?
#
loop_
_entity_poly.entity_id
_entity_poly.type
_entity_poly.pdbx_seq_one_letter_code
_entity_poly.pdbx_strand_id
1 'polypeptide(L)'
;MTTPDPLRIDFHLLDRQILDLAGAKVGKVDDVELAVGEDGRLGVVALLAGQVALGRRIGGRFGHWLAAVATRLRAEETPAPLRIPFEHVTEVGSHITLSLRGEVLSEPPLETWLRDHLIGRIPGARDARK
;
A
#
# COMPACT_ATOMS: atom_id res chain seq x y z
N MET A 1 -15.86 11.61 -30.63
CA MET A 1 -14.78 11.21 -29.71
C MET A 1 -15.44 10.93 -28.37
N THR A 2 -15.54 9.65 -27.99
CA THR A 2 -16.14 9.27 -26.71
C THR A 2 -15.22 9.77 -25.60
N THR A 3 -15.73 10.63 -24.72
CA THR A 3 -15.00 11.01 -23.51
C THR A 3 -14.68 9.71 -22.77
N PRO A 4 -13.40 9.39 -22.49
CA PRO A 4 -13.07 8.21 -21.72
C PRO A 4 -13.82 8.26 -20.39
N ASP A 5 -14.33 7.11 -19.94
CA ASP A 5 -15.05 7.04 -18.67
C ASP A 5 -14.17 7.62 -17.55
N PRO A 6 -14.75 8.44 -16.66
CA PRO A 6 -13.98 9.09 -15.61
C PRO A 6 -13.40 8.04 -14.65
N LEU A 7 -12.09 8.18 -14.37
CA LEU A 7 -11.39 7.33 -13.41
C LEU A 7 -11.96 7.52 -12.01
N ARG A 8 -12.83 6.61 -11.60
CA ARG A 8 -13.35 6.50 -10.23
C ARG A 8 -12.33 5.88 -9.27
N ILE A 9 -11.87 6.62 -8.28
CA ILE A 9 -10.89 6.17 -7.29
C ILE A 9 -11.42 4.97 -6.48
N ASP A 10 -12.65 5.07 -5.99
CA ASP A 10 -13.32 4.06 -5.15
C ASP A 10 -13.51 2.71 -5.86
N PHE A 11 -13.70 2.74 -7.18
CA PHE A 11 -14.02 1.55 -7.97
C PHE A 11 -12.82 1.02 -8.77
N HIS A 12 -12.04 1.90 -9.39
CA HIS A 12 -10.96 1.51 -10.30
C HIS A 12 -9.59 1.43 -9.64
N LEU A 13 -9.35 2.11 -8.50
CA LEU A 13 -8.02 2.19 -7.90
C LEU A 13 -7.95 1.52 -6.54
N LEU A 14 -8.79 1.92 -5.59
CA LEU A 14 -8.72 1.39 -4.23
C LEU A 14 -8.93 -0.11 -4.19
N ASP A 15 -8.25 -0.75 -3.24
CA ASP A 15 -8.26 -2.20 -3.02
C ASP A 15 -7.78 -3.05 -4.22
N ARG A 16 -7.26 -2.44 -5.30
CA ARG A 16 -6.69 -3.17 -6.44
C ARG A 16 -5.31 -3.73 -6.10
N GLN A 17 -5.09 -4.98 -6.51
CA GLN A 17 -3.77 -5.58 -6.49
C GLN A 17 -2.84 -4.84 -7.46
N ILE A 18 -1.62 -4.57 -7.02
CA ILE A 18 -0.56 -3.98 -7.82
C ILE A 18 0.37 -5.11 -8.26
N LEU A 19 0.62 -5.16 -9.57
CA LEU A 19 1.57 -6.05 -10.22
C LEU A 19 2.70 -5.24 -10.84
N ASP A 20 3.91 -5.79 -10.80
CA ASP A 20 5.05 -5.23 -11.50
C ASP A 20 5.03 -5.58 -13.00
N LEU A 21 6.05 -5.13 -13.74
CA LEU A 21 6.20 -5.40 -15.18
C LEU A 21 6.27 -6.90 -15.52
N ALA A 22 6.72 -7.74 -14.58
CA ALA A 22 6.79 -9.19 -14.74
C ALA A 22 5.52 -9.93 -14.27
N GLY A 23 4.51 -9.20 -13.80
CA GLY A 23 3.29 -9.76 -13.23
C GLY A 23 3.43 -10.23 -11.77
N ALA A 24 4.56 -9.94 -11.11
CA ALA A 24 4.77 -10.26 -9.71
C ALA A 24 3.98 -9.30 -8.80
N LYS A 25 3.46 -9.83 -7.69
CA LYS A 25 2.67 -9.04 -6.74
C LYS A 25 3.56 -8.07 -5.95
N VAL A 26 3.22 -6.78 -6.03
CA VAL A 26 3.90 -5.70 -5.29
C VAL A 26 3.14 -5.35 -4.02
N GLY A 27 1.82 -5.25 -4.09
CA GLY A 27 1.01 -4.79 -2.97
C GLY A 27 -0.42 -4.50 -3.39
N LYS A 28 -1.13 -3.69 -2.61
CA LYS A 28 -2.49 -3.25 -2.92
C LYS A 28 -2.56 -1.74 -2.82
N VAL A 29 -3.38 -1.11 -3.65
CA VAL A 29 -3.68 0.32 -3.50
C VAL A 29 -4.53 0.49 -2.25
N ASP A 30 -3.98 1.16 -1.25
CA ASP A 30 -4.69 1.49 -0.01
C ASP A 30 -5.24 2.92 -0.06
N ASP A 31 -4.55 3.83 -0.75
CA ASP A 31 -4.96 5.23 -0.93
C ASP A 31 -4.33 5.84 -2.21
N VAL A 32 -4.68 7.09 -2.53
CA VAL A 32 -4.14 7.86 -3.66
C VAL A 32 -3.73 9.27 -3.24
N GLU A 33 -2.68 9.78 -3.88
CA GLU A 33 -2.30 11.19 -3.76
C GLU A 33 -2.91 11.99 -4.91
N LEU A 34 -3.51 13.13 -4.60
CA LEU A 34 -4.14 14.03 -5.56
C LEU A 34 -3.37 15.34 -5.66
N ALA A 35 -3.26 15.87 -6.86
CA ALA A 35 -2.79 17.23 -7.10
C ALA A 35 -3.76 17.98 -8.03
N VAL A 36 -3.76 19.30 -7.91
CA VAL A 36 -4.50 20.17 -8.82
C VAL A 36 -3.62 20.43 -10.04
N GLY A 37 -4.09 20.06 -11.23
CA GLY A 37 -3.42 20.35 -12.50
C GLY A 37 -3.52 21.82 -12.89
N GLU A 38 -2.79 22.21 -13.94
CA GLU A 38 -2.82 23.58 -14.47
C GLU A 38 -4.21 24.01 -14.96
N ASP A 39 -5.06 23.04 -15.32
CA ASP A 39 -6.45 23.24 -15.71
C ASP A 39 -7.43 23.37 -14.52
N GLY A 40 -6.91 23.37 -13.28
CA GLY A 40 -7.68 23.47 -12.05
C GLY A 40 -8.39 22.16 -11.65
N ARG A 41 -8.15 21.05 -12.35
CA ARG A 41 -8.79 19.76 -12.07
C ARG A 41 -7.93 18.92 -11.13
N LEU A 42 -8.57 18.16 -10.25
CA LEU A 42 -7.88 17.16 -9.42
C LEU A 42 -7.50 15.94 -10.28
N GLY A 43 -6.23 15.57 -10.24
CA GLY A 43 -5.68 14.37 -10.86
C GLY A 43 -4.94 13.50 -9.85
N VAL A 44 -4.92 12.19 -10.10
CA VAL A 44 -4.12 11.25 -9.30
C VAL A 44 -2.66 11.36 -9.72
N VAL A 45 -1.78 11.65 -8.77
CA VAL A 45 -0.34 11.79 -9.00
C VAL A 45 0.49 10.64 -8.44
N ALA A 46 -0.06 9.90 -7.47
CA ALA A 46 0.57 8.69 -6.97
C ALA A 46 -0.46 7.71 -6.38
N LEU A 47 -0.11 6.42 -6.41
CA LEU A 47 -0.77 5.37 -5.64
C LEU A 47 0.00 5.17 -4.33
N LEU A 48 -0.73 4.96 -3.24
CA LEU A 48 -0.16 4.65 -1.94
C LEU A 48 -0.48 3.19 -1.62
N ALA A 49 0.58 2.39 -1.48
CA ALA A 49 0.51 0.99 -1.12
C ALA A 49 1.22 0.79 0.21
N GLY A 50 0.63 0.05 1.14
CA GLY A 50 1.28 -0.20 2.42
C GLY A 50 0.37 0.17 3.57
N GLN A 51 0.33 -0.76 4.52
CA GLN A 51 -0.76 -0.95 5.46
C GLN A 51 -0.70 0.03 6.64
N VAL A 52 -0.76 1.34 6.38
CA VAL A 52 -1.16 2.31 7.43
C VAL A 52 -2.58 1.97 7.95
N ALA A 53 -3.32 1.11 7.23
CA ALA A 53 -4.61 0.58 7.62
C ALA A 53 -4.57 -0.68 8.51
N LEU A 54 -3.43 -1.33 8.80
CA LEU A 54 -3.47 -2.53 9.66
C LEU A 54 -3.85 -2.19 11.11
N GLY A 55 -3.46 -1.01 11.60
CA GLY A 55 -3.87 -0.51 12.91
C GLY A 55 -5.30 0.03 12.96
N ARG A 56 -5.86 0.50 11.84
CA ARG A 56 -7.18 1.13 11.79
C ARG A 56 -8.32 0.19 11.36
N ARG A 57 -8.03 -0.92 10.67
CA ARG A 57 -9.05 -1.83 10.09
C ARG A 57 -9.21 -3.16 10.84
N ILE A 58 -8.28 -3.54 11.71
CA ILE A 58 -8.46 -4.69 12.63
C ILE A 58 -9.23 -4.20 13.86
N GLY A 59 -10.55 -4.12 13.78
CA GLY A 59 -11.40 -3.84 14.95
C GLY A 59 -11.24 -4.90 16.05
N GLY A 60 -11.39 -4.51 17.31
CA GLY A 60 -11.39 -5.40 18.47
C GLY A 60 -10.06 -5.46 19.23
N ARG A 61 -9.89 -6.51 20.06
CA ARG A 61 -8.75 -6.64 21.00
C ARG A 61 -7.39 -6.62 20.30
N PHE A 62 -7.32 -7.13 19.07
CA PHE A 62 -6.09 -7.14 18.26
C PHE A 62 -5.68 -5.75 17.76
N GLY A 63 -6.63 -4.93 17.28
CA GLY A 63 -6.33 -3.55 16.88
C GLY A 63 -5.92 -2.67 18.05
N HIS A 64 -6.60 -2.82 19.19
CA HIS A 64 -6.19 -2.12 20.41
C HIS A 64 -4.79 -2.54 20.88
N TRP A 65 -4.47 -3.83 20.77
CA TRP A 65 -3.14 -4.34 21.08
C TRP A 65 -2.07 -3.82 20.11
N LEU A 66 -2.32 -3.85 18.79
CA LEU A 66 -1.42 -3.27 17.78
C LEU A 66 -1.21 -1.76 18.01
N ALA A 67 -2.28 -1.01 18.28
CA ALA A 67 -2.21 0.40 18.60
C ALA A 67 -1.44 0.66 19.90
N ALA A 68 -1.58 -0.21 20.91
CA ALA A 68 -0.83 -0.12 22.15
C ALA A 68 0.67 -0.46 21.97
N VAL A 69 1.00 -1.44 21.13
CA VAL A 69 2.39 -1.77 20.76
C VAL A 69 3.01 -0.62 19.95
N ALA A 70 2.30 -0.09 18.95
CA ALA A 70 2.73 1.08 18.19
C ALA A 70 2.89 2.34 19.08
N THR A 71 2.02 2.51 20.08
CA THR A 71 2.10 3.61 21.06
C THR A 71 3.32 3.44 21.98
N ARG A 72 3.67 2.21 22.35
CA ARG A 72 4.87 1.90 23.16
C ARG A 72 6.19 2.10 22.39
N LEU A 73 6.13 2.06 21.07
CA LEU A 73 7.27 2.26 20.17
C LEU A 73 7.32 3.71 19.60
N ARG A 74 6.49 4.63 20.11
CA ARG A 74 6.37 6.02 19.63
C ARG A 74 7.73 6.75 19.62
N ALA A 75 8.24 7.09 18.44
CA ALA A 75 7.99 8.42 17.87
C ALA A 75 8.65 8.65 16.48
N GLU A 76 9.60 7.83 16.02
CA GLU A 76 10.35 8.14 14.78
C GLU A 76 10.10 7.20 13.58
N GLU A 77 9.42 6.06 13.77
CA GLU A 77 9.41 4.97 12.79
C GLU A 77 8.00 4.51 12.39
N THR A 78 7.01 5.40 12.26
CA THR A 78 5.77 4.97 11.56
C THR A 78 6.11 4.85 10.08
N PRO A 79 6.12 3.64 9.49
CA PRO A 79 6.66 3.46 8.17
C PRO A 79 5.75 4.16 7.14
N ALA A 80 6.33 5.03 6.33
CA ALA A 80 5.60 5.71 5.26
C ALA A 80 5.05 4.67 4.25
N PRO A 81 3.86 4.88 3.68
CA PRO A 81 3.38 4.02 2.60
C PRO A 81 4.35 4.06 1.41
N LEU A 82 4.46 2.95 0.70
CA LEU A 82 5.11 2.89 -0.60
C LEU A 82 4.33 3.80 -1.56
N ARG A 83 4.95 4.92 -1.93
CA ARG A 83 4.40 5.88 -2.87
C ARG A 83 4.87 5.54 -4.28
N ILE A 84 3.92 5.24 -5.16
CA ILE A 84 4.18 4.87 -6.57
C ILE A 84 3.66 6.01 -7.46
N PRO A 85 4.54 6.80 -8.11
CA PRO A 85 4.13 7.80 -9.08
C PRO A 85 3.16 7.24 -10.14
N PHE A 86 2.09 7.97 -10.43
CA PHE A 86 1.04 7.50 -11.34
C PHE A 86 1.55 7.32 -12.77
N GLU A 87 2.63 8.02 -13.15
CA GLU A 87 3.34 7.85 -14.44
C GLU A 87 3.89 6.43 -14.65
N HIS A 88 4.10 5.67 -13.57
CA HIS A 88 4.54 4.29 -13.67
C HIS A 88 3.39 3.29 -13.88
N VAL A 89 2.14 3.73 -13.79
CA VAL A 89 0.96 2.90 -14.05
C VAL A 89 0.77 2.75 -15.56
N THR A 90 0.81 1.50 -16.03
CA THR A 90 0.64 1.16 -17.45
C THR A 90 -0.77 0.69 -17.78
N GLU A 91 -1.45 0.07 -16.81
CA GLU A 91 -2.80 -0.45 -16.98
C GLU A 91 -3.61 -0.31 -15.69
N VAL A 92 -4.87 0.09 -15.84
CA VAL A 92 -5.89 0.09 -14.78
C VAL A 92 -7.01 -0.85 -15.20
N GLY A 93 -7.18 -1.96 -14.49
CA GLY A 93 -8.18 -2.98 -14.79
C GLY A 93 -8.65 -3.72 -13.55
N SER A 94 -8.72 -5.06 -13.63
CA SER A 94 -8.97 -5.89 -12.44
C SER A 94 -7.87 -5.71 -11.37
N HIS A 95 -6.67 -5.35 -11.83
CA HIS A 95 -5.46 -5.01 -11.10
C HIS A 95 -4.82 -3.73 -11.69
N ILE A 96 -3.79 -3.22 -11.01
CA ILE A 96 -2.90 -2.17 -11.51
C ILE A 96 -1.59 -2.81 -11.98
N THR A 97 -1.16 -2.50 -13.20
CA THR A 97 0.13 -2.97 -13.75
C THR A 97 1.13 -1.82 -13.79
N LEU A 98 2.33 -2.03 -13.29
CA LEU A 98 3.41 -1.06 -13.31
C LEU A 98 4.39 -1.30 -14.47
N SER A 99 5.04 -0.22 -14.91
CA SER A 99 6.19 -0.26 -15.83
C SER A 99 7.51 -0.65 -15.15
N LEU A 100 7.51 -0.68 -13.81
CA LEU A 100 8.68 -0.99 -12.98
C LEU A 100 8.67 -2.45 -12.56
N ARG A 101 9.86 -3.01 -12.28
CA ARG A 101 9.97 -4.30 -11.59
C ARG A 101 9.83 -4.13 -10.07
N GLY A 102 9.41 -5.18 -9.38
CA GLY A 102 9.26 -5.17 -7.93
C GLY A 102 10.55 -4.84 -7.19
N GLU A 103 11.73 -5.22 -7.71
CA GLU A 103 12.99 -5.05 -6.98
C GLU A 103 13.47 -3.59 -6.90
N VAL A 104 13.00 -2.72 -7.81
CA VAL A 104 13.28 -1.28 -7.75
C VAL A 104 12.29 -0.52 -6.86
N LEU A 105 11.18 -1.16 -6.52
CA LEU A 105 10.24 -0.69 -5.52
C LEU A 105 10.74 -1.23 -4.19
N SER A 106 11.48 -0.42 -3.43
CA SER A 106 11.99 -0.83 -2.11
C SER A 106 10.87 -1.48 -1.30
N GLU A 107 11.18 -2.61 -0.63
CA GLU A 107 10.23 -3.31 0.25
C GLU A 107 9.57 -2.25 1.15
N PRO A 108 8.23 -2.20 1.26
CA PRO A 108 7.57 -1.15 2.01
C PRO A 108 8.19 -1.10 3.41
N PRO A 109 8.60 0.07 3.91
CA PRO A 109 9.24 0.16 5.23
C PRO A 109 8.37 -0.48 6.33
N LEU A 110 7.07 -0.60 6.08
CA LEU A 110 6.13 -1.33 6.93
C LEU A 110 6.28 -2.85 6.90
N GLU A 111 6.50 -3.48 5.75
CA GLU A 111 6.70 -4.93 5.67
C GLU A 111 7.99 -5.33 6.38
N THR A 112 9.07 -4.58 6.14
CA THR A 112 10.34 -4.74 6.86
C THR A 112 10.16 -4.49 8.36
N TRP A 113 9.45 -3.42 8.76
CA TRP A 113 9.17 -3.17 10.18
C TRP A 113 8.31 -4.28 10.81
N LEU A 114 7.26 -4.76 10.14
CA LEU A 114 6.42 -5.85 10.63
C LEU A 114 7.26 -7.12 10.79
N ARG A 115 8.10 -7.45 9.81
CA ARG A 115 9.05 -8.56 9.86
C ARG A 115 9.98 -8.45 11.06
N ASP A 116 10.62 -7.29 11.22
CA ASP A 116 11.70 -7.06 12.18
C ASP A 116 11.19 -6.86 13.62
N HIS A 117 10.04 -6.19 13.79
CA HIS A 117 9.57 -5.72 15.10
C HIS A 117 8.36 -6.47 15.62
N LEU A 118 7.52 -7.05 14.74
CA LEU A 118 6.27 -7.71 15.12
C LEU A 118 6.30 -9.23 14.90
N ILE A 119 6.54 -9.71 13.68
CA ILE A 119 6.53 -11.13 13.31
C ILE A 119 7.60 -11.90 14.10
N GLY A 120 8.79 -11.32 14.27
CA GLY A 120 9.86 -11.90 15.10
C GLY A 120 9.52 -12.06 16.60
N ARG A 121 8.45 -11.42 17.09
CA ARG A 121 8.06 -11.41 18.51
C ARG A 121 6.72 -12.10 18.80
N ILE A 122 6.03 -12.63 17.79
CA ILE A 122 4.82 -13.45 17.99
C ILE A 122 5.26 -14.83 18.52
N PRO A 123 4.83 -15.24 19.73
CA PRO A 123 5.07 -16.60 20.21
C PRO A 123 4.41 -17.61 19.25
N GLY A 124 5.20 -18.47 18.61
CA GLY A 124 4.74 -19.49 17.65
C GLY A 124 5.23 -19.33 16.19
N ALA A 125 5.94 -18.26 15.84
CA ALA A 125 6.45 -18.04 14.46
C ALA A 125 7.54 -19.04 14.00
N ARG A 126 7.96 -19.98 14.86
CA ARG A 126 9.00 -20.98 14.56
C ARG A 126 8.48 -22.39 14.25
N ASP A 127 7.18 -22.64 14.36
CA ASP A 127 6.62 -24.01 14.28
C ASP A 127 5.97 -24.37 12.93
N ALA A 128 6.11 -23.54 11.88
CA ALA A 128 5.66 -23.88 10.52
C ALA A 128 6.64 -24.80 9.76
N ARG A 129 7.30 -25.73 10.45
CA ARG A 129 7.93 -26.91 9.86
C ARG A 129 7.51 -28.15 10.65
N LYS A 130 6.40 -28.75 10.24
CA LYS A 130 6.15 -30.17 10.44
C LYS A 130 5.31 -30.71 9.30
#